data_AF-A0A7S7AVT6-F1
#
_entry.id   AF-A0A7S7AVT6-F1
#
_cell.length_a   1.000
_cell.length_b   1.000
_cell.length_c   1.000
_cell.angle_alpha   90.00
_cell.angle_beta   90.00
_cell.angle_gamma   90.00
#
_symmetry.space_group_name_H-M   'P 1'
#
loop_
_entity.id
_entity.type
_entity.pdbx_description
1 polymer ?
#
loop_
_entity_poly.entity_id
_entity_poly.type
_entity_poly.pdbx_seq_one_letter_code
_entity_poly.pdbx_strand_id
1 'polypeptide(L)'
;MNTRIDRNKRYENHMTFFELGGNGIMKLSTLAAIDVCKECTHKGMYVWKIEGGVWHNPGFEAQIDCIWDSRFQPKNNFNPTLEDNNRLAENFVKEEMVNHDVFIVTIYEENK
;
A
#
# COMPACT_ATOMS: atom_id res chain seq x y z
N MET A 1 -12.98 2.07 -15.24
CA MET A 1 -13.42 0.94 -14.40
C MET A 1 -14.26 1.49 -13.27
N ASN A 2 -15.51 1.03 -13.11
CA ASN A 2 -16.29 1.34 -11.90
C ASN A 2 -15.69 0.53 -10.76
N THR A 3 -14.80 1.14 -9.98
CA THR A 3 -14.22 0.49 -8.80
C THR A 3 -15.31 0.37 -7.73
N ARG A 4 -15.45 -0.82 -7.12
CA ARG A 4 -16.43 -1.09 -6.04
C ARG A 4 -16.02 -0.47 -4.69
N ILE A 5 -15.12 0.51 -4.72
CA ILE A 5 -14.43 1.05 -3.56
C ILE A 5 -15.06 2.37 -3.18
N ASP A 6 -15.44 2.47 -1.92
CA ASP A 6 -15.89 3.71 -1.33
C ASP A 6 -14.67 4.57 -0.99
N ARG A 7 -14.49 5.69 -1.71
CA ARG A 7 -13.36 6.61 -1.50
C ARG A 7 -13.47 7.40 -0.19
N ASN A 8 -14.65 7.40 0.45
CA ASN A 8 -14.91 8.06 1.73
C ASN A 8 -14.79 7.09 2.91
N LYS A 9 -14.32 5.86 2.68
CA LYS A 9 -14.11 4.86 3.72
C LYS A 9 -12.62 4.59 3.95
N ARG A 10 -12.22 4.56 5.22
CA ARG A 10 -10.99 3.90 5.66
C ARG A 10 -11.27 2.42 5.91
N TYR A 11 -10.54 1.57 5.21
CA TYR A 11 -10.68 0.12 5.26
C TYR A 11 -9.72 -0.46 6.28
N GLU A 12 -10.27 -1.30 7.16
CA GLU A 12 -9.53 -1.91 8.28
C GLU A 12 -9.14 -3.38 8.00
N ASN A 13 -9.62 -3.96 6.89
CA ASN A 13 -9.35 -5.35 6.52
C ASN A 13 -8.60 -5.41 5.18
N HIS A 14 -7.36 -5.91 5.23
CA HIS A 14 -6.47 -6.07 4.07
C HIS A 14 -7.02 -7.01 3.00
N MET A 15 -7.86 -7.99 3.35
CA MET A 15 -8.46 -8.89 2.34
C MET A 15 -9.34 -8.11 1.35
N THR A 16 -10.04 -7.09 1.86
CA THR A 16 -10.90 -6.21 1.04
C THR A 16 -10.12 -5.52 -0.08
N PHE A 17 -8.83 -5.23 0.15
CA PHE A 17 -7.95 -4.63 -0.86
C PHE A 17 -7.85 -5.52 -2.09
N PHE A 18 -7.63 -6.82 -1.91
CA PHE A 18 -7.53 -7.77 -3.02
C PHE A 18 -8.91 -8.08 -3.62
N GLU A 19 -9.94 -8.22 -2.80
CA GLU A 19 -11.31 -8.55 -3.24
C GLU A 19 -11.96 -7.47 -4.12
N LEU A 20 -11.68 -6.19 -3.82
CA LEU A 20 -12.34 -5.06 -4.49
C LEU A 20 -11.45 -4.33 -5.50
N GLY A 21 -10.20 -4.76 -5.71
CA GLY A 21 -9.24 -4.10 -6.61
C GLY A 21 -8.75 -2.77 -6.04
N GLY A 22 -8.22 -2.80 -4.82
CA GLY A 22 -7.77 -1.65 -4.03
C GLY A 22 -6.49 -0.98 -4.48
N ASN A 23 -5.78 -1.57 -5.45
CA ASN A 23 -4.47 -1.15 -5.92
C ASN A 23 -4.43 0.36 -6.24
N GLY A 24 -3.59 1.10 -5.50
CA GLY A 24 -3.34 2.52 -5.72
C GLY A 24 -4.50 3.47 -5.39
N ILE A 25 -5.61 2.98 -4.80
CA ILE A 25 -6.81 3.82 -4.56
C ILE A 25 -7.46 3.62 -3.19
N MET A 26 -7.35 2.44 -2.58
CA MET A 26 -8.00 2.13 -1.30
C MET A 26 -7.29 2.81 -0.12
N LYS A 27 -8.07 3.42 0.77
CA LYS A 27 -7.58 4.05 2.00
C LYS A 27 -7.58 2.98 3.06
N LEU A 28 -6.40 2.53 3.45
CA LEU A 28 -6.19 1.48 4.43
C LEU A 28 -5.83 2.11 5.77
N SER A 29 -6.29 1.54 6.88
CA SER A 29 -5.68 1.85 8.16
C SER A 29 -4.25 1.31 8.23
N THR A 30 -3.49 1.76 9.23
CA THR A 30 -2.11 1.31 9.45
C THR A 30 -1.99 -0.21 9.47
N LEU A 31 -2.82 -0.90 10.26
CA LEU A 31 -2.76 -2.35 10.38
C LEU A 31 -3.12 -3.04 9.07
N ALA A 32 -4.15 -2.55 8.37
CA ALA A 32 -4.53 -3.08 7.07
C ALA A 32 -3.41 -2.89 6.03
N ALA A 33 -2.73 -1.75 6.02
CA ALA A 33 -1.62 -1.49 5.10
C ALA A 33 -0.40 -2.40 5.38
N ILE A 34 -0.06 -2.62 6.65
CA ILE A 34 0.97 -3.58 7.06
C ILE A 34 0.62 -4.98 6.57
N ASP A 35 -0.62 -5.42 6.78
CA ASP A 35 -1.05 -6.75 6.37
C ASP A 35 -1.14 -6.90 4.85
N VAL A 36 -1.48 -5.85 4.10
CA VAL A 36 -1.34 -5.85 2.63
C VAL A 36 0.11 -6.11 2.22
N CYS A 37 1.10 -5.46 2.87
CA CYS A 37 2.52 -5.66 2.54
C CYS A 37 2.95 -7.13 2.77
N LYS A 38 2.53 -7.73 3.89
CA LYS A 38 2.81 -9.15 4.18
C LYS A 38 2.11 -10.08 3.19
N GLU A 39 0.85 -9.81 2.87
CA GLU A 39 0.09 -10.65 1.96
C GLU A 39 0.61 -10.54 0.52
N CYS A 40 1.18 -9.39 0.12
CA CYS A 40 1.92 -9.29 -1.14
C CYS A 40 3.09 -10.28 -1.19
N THR A 41 3.82 -10.47 -0.09
CA THR A 41 4.89 -11.48 -0.01
C THR A 41 4.35 -12.89 -0.23
N HIS A 42 3.26 -13.25 0.45
CA HIS A 42 2.63 -14.56 0.28
C HIS A 42 2.09 -14.79 -1.14
N LYS A 43 1.56 -13.74 -1.79
CA LYS A 43 1.02 -13.79 -3.15
C LYS A 43 2.09 -13.65 -4.24
N GLY A 44 3.36 -13.45 -3.89
CA GLY A 44 4.44 -13.24 -4.88
C GLY A 44 4.30 -11.94 -5.66
N MET A 45 3.79 -10.88 -5.03
CA MET A 45 3.61 -9.55 -5.62
C MET A 45 4.58 -8.54 -4.97
N TYR A 46 5.11 -7.61 -5.77
CA TYR A 46 5.89 -6.48 -5.24
C TYR A 46 4.97 -5.35 -4.81
N VAL A 47 5.17 -4.82 -3.60
CA VAL A 47 4.69 -3.47 -3.27
C VAL A 47 5.56 -2.46 -4.02
N TRP A 48 4.93 -1.61 -4.82
CA TRP A 48 5.62 -0.61 -5.63
C TRP A 48 5.68 0.74 -4.90
N LYS A 49 4.58 1.20 -4.31
CA LYS A 49 4.52 2.51 -3.67
C LYS A 49 3.61 2.49 -2.45
N ILE A 50 3.95 3.30 -1.45
CA ILE A 50 3.08 3.62 -0.32
C ILE A 50 2.97 5.13 -0.21
N GLU A 51 1.73 5.62 -0.03
CA GLU A 51 1.42 7.02 0.23
C GLU A 51 0.61 7.08 1.52
N GLY A 52 1.12 7.77 2.54
CA GLY A 52 0.44 7.97 3.81
C GLY A 52 -0.20 9.34 3.97
N GLY A 53 -0.96 9.50 5.04
CA GLY A 53 -1.62 10.75 5.35
C GLY A 53 -2.45 10.71 6.63
N VAL A 54 -3.32 11.70 6.76
CA VAL A 54 -4.21 11.86 7.91
C VAL A 54 -5.66 11.64 7.48
N TRP A 55 -6.41 10.88 8.28
CA TRP A 55 -7.82 10.61 8.08
C TRP A 55 -8.72 11.60 8.85
N HIS A 56 -9.65 12.25 8.15
CA HIS A 56 -10.55 13.28 8.70
C HIS A 56 -12.00 12.82 8.92
N ASN A 57 -12.30 11.54 8.73
CA ASN A 57 -13.61 10.91 8.96
C ASN A 57 -14.87 11.68 8.45
N PRO A 58 -15.15 11.66 7.13
CA PRO A 58 -14.34 11.10 6.06
C PRO A 58 -13.39 12.15 5.46
N GLY A 59 -12.27 11.69 4.91
CA GLY A 59 -11.36 12.55 4.17
C GLY A 59 -9.94 12.06 4.28
N PHE A 60 -9.25 11.97 3.15
CA PHE A 60 -7.83 11.61 3.10
C PHE A 60 -7.03 12.86 2.74
N GLU A 61 -6.19 13.30 3.67
CA GLU A 61 -5.19 14.34 3.42
C GLU A 61 -3.84 13.69 3.19
N ALA A 62 -3.40 13.67 1.93
CA ALA A 62 -2.10 13.13 1.55
C ALA A 62 -0.97 13.99 2.13
N GLN A 63 0.05 13.34 2.68
CA GLN A 63 1.24 14.01 3.21
C GLN A 63 2.44 13.71 2.32
N ILE A 64 3.08 14.76 1.79
CA ILE A 64 4.13 14.64 0.77
C ILE A 64 5.43 14.02 1.32
N ASP A 65 5.66 14.16 2.62
CA ASP A 65 6.76 13.54 3.35
C ASP A 65 6.47 12.08 3.75
N CYS A 66 5.23 11.63 3.64
CA CYS A 66 4.83 10.25 3.91
C CYS A 66 4.72 9.43 2.61
N ILE A 67 5.82 9.35 1.85
CA ILE A 67 5.87 8.57 0.61
C ILE A 67 7.06 7.62 0.62
N TRP A 68 6.78 6.36 0.27
CA TRP A 68 7.81 5.36 0.01
C TRP A 68 7.67 4.82 -1.41
N ASP A 69 8.79 4.79 -2.12
CA ASP A 69 8.89 4.21 -3.45
C ASP A 69 9.84 3.00 -3.42
N SER A 70 9.36 1.91 -4.02
CA SER A 70 10.14 0.69 -4.19
C SER A 70 11.35 0.92 -5.11
N ARG A 71 12.43 0.19 -4.80
CA ARG A 71 13.59 0.08 -5.70
C ARG A 71 13.43 -1.01 -6.76
N PHE A 72 12.37 -1.81 -6.69
CA PHE A 72 12.03 -2.81 -7.70
C PHE A 72 11.72 -2.13 -9.04
N GLN A 73 12.33 -2.65 -10.10
CA GLN A 73 12.16 -2.21 -11.47
C GLN A 73 11.99 -3.45 -12.36
N PRO A 74 10.81 -3.68 -12.96
CA PRO A 74 10.49 -4.93 -13.66
C PRO A 74 11.49 -5.37 -14.75
N LYS A 75 12.17 -4.40 -15.39
CA LYS A 75 13.12 -4.64 -16.49
C LYS A 75 14.59 -4.58 -16.05
N ASN A 76 14.86 -4.56 -14.75
CA ASN A 76 16.20 -4.46 -14.21
C ASN A 76 16.64 -5.81 -13.63
N ASN A 77 17.88 -6.21 -13.92
CA ASN A 77 18.46 -7.46 -13.43
C ASN A 77 18.96 -7.37 -11.97
N PHE A 78 19.01 -6.17 -11.40
CA PHE A 78 19.49 -5.91 -10.03
C PHE A 78 18.35 -5.47 -9.09
N ASN A 79 17.27 -6.25 -9.07
CA ASN A 79 16.15 -5.99 -8.18
C ASN A 79 16.41 -6.49 -6.75
N PRO A 80 15.87 -5.82 -5.72
CA PRO A 80 15.77 -6.41 -4.39
C PRO A 80 14.96 -7.71 -4.46
N THR A 81 15.19 -8.61 -3.51
CA THR A 81 14.30 -9.76 -3.34
C THR A 81 12.88 -9.27 -3.02
N LEU A 82 11.87 -10.04 -3.41
CA LEU A 82 10.48 -9.72 -3.14
C LEU A 82 10.21 -9.57 -1.63
N GLU A 83 10.80 -10.45 -0.82
CA GLU A 83 10.71 -10.40 0.64
C GLU A 83 11.36 -9.13 1.21
N ASP A 84 12.57 -8.79 0.79
CA ASP A 84 13.25 -7.58 1.26
C ASP A 84 12.49 -6.30 0.87
N ASN A 85 11.98 -6.24 -0.37
CA ASN A 85 11.20 -5.10 -0.83
C ASN A 85 9.94 -4.89 0.02
N ASN A 86 9.15 -5.94 0.19
CA ASN A 86 7.88 -5.83 0.89
C ASN A 86 8.09 -5.62 2.40
N ARG A 87 9.17 -6.14 2.97
CA ARG A 87 9.60 -5.84 4.35
C ARG A 87 9.98 -4.38 4.54
N LEU A 88 10.66 -3.76 3.58
CA LEU A 88 10.96 -2.32 3.62
C LEU A 88 9.68 -1.47 3.54
N ALA A 89 8.74 -1.85 2.68
CA ALA A 89 7.41 -1.24 2.62
C ALA A 89 6.66 -1.36 3.96
N GLU A 90 6.64 -2.55 4.57
CA GLU A 90 6.02 -2.76 5.88
C GLU A 90 6.67 -1.89 6.96
N ASN A 91 8.01 -1.85 7.00
CA ASN A 91 8.74 -1.05 7.99
C ASN A 91 8.46 0.44 7.84
N PHE A 92 8.38 0.94 6.61
CA PHE A 92 8.00 2.32 6.35
C PHE A 92 6.62 2.65 6.97
N VAL A 93 5.61 1.81 6.79
CA VAL A 93 4.29 2.04 7.41
C VAL A 93 4.39 2.05 8.94
N LYS A 94 5.20 1.17 9.54
CA LYS A 94 5.40 1.13 11.00
C LYS A 94 6.15 2.34 11.54
N GLU A 95 7.06 2.93 10.77
CA GLU A 95 7.78 4.14 11.15
C GLU A 95 6.84 5.35 11.08
N GLU A 96 6.02 5.43 10.03
CA GLU A 96 5.12 6.54 9.76
C GLU A 96 3.84 6.53 10.61
N MET A 97 3.46 5.39 11.19
CA MET A 97 2.21 5.26 11.96
C MET A 97 2.12 6.15 13.19
N VAL A 98 3.23 6.76 13.62
CA VAL A 98 3.28 7.72 14.73
C VAL A 98 2.51 8.99 14.39
N ASN A 99 2.55 9.42 13.12
CA ASN A 99 1.95 10.68 12.65
C ASN A 99 0.84 10.46 11.62
N HIS A 100 0.77 9.28 11.01
CA HIS A 100 -0.12 8.96 9.88
C HIS A 100 -0.99 7.75 10.19
N ASP A 101 -2.30 7.84 9.94
CA ASP A 101 -3.28 6.82 10.31
C ASP A 101 -4.05 6.23 9.12
N VAL A 102 -3.64 6.59 7.91
CA VAL A 102 -4.22 6.10 6.66
C VAL A 102 -3.17 6.03 5.55
N PHE A 103 -3.21 4.95 4.77
CA PHE A 103 -2.23 4.66 3.73
C PHE A 103 -2.93 4.17 2.45
N ILE A 104 -2.34 4.47 1.30
CA ILE A 104 -2.66 3.89 0.00
C ILE A 104 -1.46 3.05 -0.42
N VAL A 105 -1.72 1.79 -0.75
CA VAL A 105 -0.69 0.86 -1.24
C VAL A 105 -0.89 0.63 -2.73
N THR A 106 0.18 0.79 -3.50
CA THR A 106 0.25 0.42 -4.92
C THR A 106 1.11 -0.83 -5.06
N ILE A 107 0.56 -1.87 -5.68
CA ILE A 107 1.26 -3.11 -6.00
C ILE A 107 1.61 -3.13 -7.48
N TYR A 108 2.71 -3.81 -7.81
CA TYR A 108 3.08 -4.06 -9.20
C TYR A 108 2.16 -5.10 -9.81
N GLU A 109 1.50 -4.71 -10.90
CA GLU A 109 0.79 -5.61 -11.79
C GLU A 109 1.44 -5.49 -13.17
N GLU A 110 1.88 -6.60 -13.75
CA GLU A 110 2.32 -6.61 -15.13
C GLU A 110 1.09 -6.40 -16.02
N ASN A 111 1.08 -5.29 -16.77
CA ASN A 111 0.04 -5.06 -17.77
C ASN A 111 0.08 -6.20 -18.79
N LYS A 112 -0.93 -7.06 -18.77
CA LYS A 112 -1.15 -8.07 -19.80
C LYS A 112 -1.62 -7.44 -21.11
#